data_AF-A0A1B4WGC7-F1
#
_entry.id   AF-A0A1B4WGC7-F1
#
_cell.length_a   1.000
_cell.length_b   1.000
_cell.length_c   1.000
_cell.angle_alpha   90.00
_cell.angle_beta   90.00
_cell.angle_gamma   90.00
#
_symmetry.space_group_name_H-M   'P 1'
#
loop_
_entity.id
_entity.type
_entity.pdbx_description
1 polymer ?
#
loop_
_entity_poly.entity_id
_entity_poly.type
_entity_poly.pdbx_seq_one_letter_code
_entity_poly.pdbx_strand_id
1 'polypeptide(L)'
;NKMDRTFLELQLDPEDAYKGFQRTIEAVNVIIATYEDELLGDVAVYPYRGTVAFGSGLHQWGFTLNKFANMYANKMKQAPKEGQTAEEAEKEMRQKMLKNLWGDHFFNPNTRKWTKTPAAGAKREFVQFILQPIYQLFNSIMNGDKDKYTKMIESLGVKLAADEKDLESKPLLKTVMRKWLPAAEALLDMIVYHLPSPVVAQRYRVENLYEGPMDDDCATAIRECNPNGPLMLYVSKMVPTSDKG
;
A
#
# COMPACT_ATOMS: atom_id res chain seq x y z
N ASN A 1 -8.52 -4.34 3.89
CA ASN A 1 -9.79 -3.59 4.03
C ASN A 1 -10.34 -3.77 5.45
N LYS A 2 -11.23 -2.87 5.91
CA LYS A 2 -11.90 -2.88 7.23
C LYS A 2 -10.98 -2.68 8.45
N MET A 3 -9.84 -2.01 8.27
CA MET A 3 -8.93 -1.75 9.40
C MET A 3 -9.53 -0.83 10.46
N ASP A 4 -10.53 -0.01 10.13
CA ASP A 4 -11.30 0.79 11.10
C ASP A 4 -11.86 -0.05 12.26
N ARG A 5 -12.28 -1.30 12.00
CA ARG A 5 -12.78 -2.22 13.04
C ARG A 5 -11.70 -2.60 14.05
N THR A 6 -10.45 -2.74 13.60
CA THR A 6 -9.30 -3.05 14.48
C THR A 6 -9.12 -1.98 15.54
N PHE A 7 -9.31 -0.70 15.17
CA PHE A 7 -9.09 0.43 16.08
C PHE A 7 -10.32 0.78 16.91
N LEU A 8 -11.52 0.77 16.30
CA LEU A 8 -12.73 1.30 16.92
C LEU A 8 -13.57 0.26 17.66
N GLU A 9 -13.64 -0.96 17.14
CA GLU A 9 -14.52 -2.02 17.66
C GLU A 9 -13.74 -3.04 18.48
N LEU A 10 -12.69 -3.61 17.87
CA LEU A 10 -11.92 -4.69 18.49
C LEU A 10 -10.89 -4.17 19.50
N GLN A 11 -10.46 -2.91 19.35
CA GLN A 11 -9.42 -2.26 20.18
C GLN A 11 -8.19 -3.16 20.42
N LEU A 12 -7.75 -3.85 19.36
CA LEU A 12 -6.64 -4.80 19.48
C LEU A 12 -5.36 -4.08 19.90
N ASP A 13 -4.50 -4.77 20.65
CA ASP A 13 -3.12 -4.31 20.81
C ASP A 13 -2.45 -4.20 19.41
N PRO A 14 -1.64 -3.16 19.15
CA PRO A 14 -0.99 -2.98 17.86
C PRO A 14 -0.15 -4.19 17.38
N GLU A 15 0.51 -4.93 18.29
CA GLU A 15 1.27 -6.13 17.91
C GLU A 15 0.35 -7.28 17.50
N ASP A 16 -0.80 -7.44 18.17
CA ASP A 16 -1.79 -8.45 17.80
C ASP A 16 -2.47 -8.12 16.46
N ALA A 17 -2.74 -6.84 16.21
CA ALA A 17 -3.20 -6.37 14.90
C ALA A 17 -2.17 -6.69 13.80
N TYR A 18 -0.89 -6.39 14.03
CA TYR A 18 0.20 -6.72 13.10
C TYR A 18 0.26 -8.24 12.81
N LYS A 19 0.24 -9.09 13.84
CA LYS A 19 0.24 -10.55 13.67
C LYS A 19 -0.98 -11.04 12.90
N GLY A 20 -2.14 -10.41 13.09
CA GLY A 20 -3.35 -10.67 12.28
C GLY A 20 -3.13 -10.35 10.80
N PHE A 21 -2.52 -9.21 10.49
CA PHE A 21 -2.18 -8.84 9.11
C PHE A 21 -1.16 -9.79 8.48
N GLN A 22 -0.11 -10.15 9.23
CA GLN A 22 0.89 -11.11 8.77
C GLN A 22 0.27 -12.45 8.40
N ARG A 23 -0.57 -13.03 9.28
CA ARG A 23 -1.28 -14.29 9.00
C ARG A 23 -2.17 -14.20 7.76
N THR A 24 -2.82 -13.06 7.56
CA THR A 24 -3.68 -12.84 6.38
C THR A 24 -2.85 -12.85 5.09
N ILE A 25 -1.71 -12.15 5.09
CA ILE A 25 -0.80 -12.10 3.92
C ILE A 25 -0.21 -13.48 3.64
N GLU A 26 0.19 -14.21 4.68
CA GLU A 26 0.70 -15.58 4.56
C GLU A 26 -0.33 -16.52 3.97
N ALA A 27 -1.58 -16.48 4.45
CA ALA A 27 -2.66 -17.29 3.90
C ALA A 27 -2.92 -17.01 2.41
N VAL A 28 -2.84 -15.73 1.99
CA VAL A 28 -2.93 -15.36 0.56
C VAL A 28 -1.78 -15.96 -0.24
N ASN A 29 -0.55 -15.85 0.27
CA ASN A 29 0.63 -16.39 -0.41
C ASN A 29 0.61 -17.92 -0.50
N VAL A 30 0.05 -18.62 0.48
CA VAL A 30 -0.15 -20.08 0.41
C VAL A 30 -1.08 -20.45 -0.76
N ILE A 31 -2.17 -19.69 -0.95
CA ILE A 31 -3.09 -19.91 -2.08
C ILE A 31 -2.36 -19.64 -3.40
N ILE A 32 -1.64 -18.52 -3.50
CA ILE A 32 -0.89 -18.15 -4.72
C ILE A 32 0.12 -19.26 -5.08
N ALA A 33 0.88 -19.75 -4.09
CA ALA A 33 1.86 -20.81 -4.29
C ALA A 33 1.25 -22.16 -4.71
N THR A 34 -0.06 -22.37 -4.47
CA THR A 34 -0.75 -23.59 -4.89
C THR A 34 -1.07 -23.60 -6.40
N TYR A 35 -1.11 -22.42 -7.03
CA TYR A 35 -1.49 -22.23 -8.44
C TYR A 35 -0.40 -21.47 -9.20
N GLU A 36 0.86 -21.88 -9.02
CA GLU A 36 2.01 -21.26 -9.69
C GLU A 36 1.97 -21.50 -11.21
N ASP A 37 2.33 -20.47 -11.96
CA ASP A 37 2.50 -20.50 -13.41
C ASP A 37 3.88 -19.91 -13.72
N GLU A 38 4.75 -20.72 -14.34
CA GLU A 38 6.12 -20.33 -14.67
C GLU A 38 6.18 -19.05 -15.52
N LEU A 39 5.16 -18.82 -16.36
CA LEU A 39 5.08 -17.64 -17.22
C LEU A 39 4.84 -16.34 -16.43
N LEU A 40 4.25 -16.44 -15.24
CA LEU A 40 3.96 -15.28 -14.38
C LEU A 40 5.10 -14.94 -13.42
N GLY A 41 5.99 -15.90 -13.14
CA GLY A 41 7.06 -15.76 -12.15
C GLY A 41 6.52 -15.54 -10.72
N ASP A 42 7.27 -14.80 -9.90
CA ASP A 42 6.90 -14.53 -8.50
C ASP A 42 5.75 -13.52 -8.40
N VAL A 43 4.54 -14.04 -8.27
CA VAL A 43 3.30 -13.28 -8.05
C VAL A 43 2.88 -13.21 -6.58
N ALA A 44 3.72 -13.67 -5.64
CA ALA A 44 3.42 -13.56 -4.22
C ALA A 44 3.40 -12.09 -3.76
N VAL A 45 2.62 -11.82 -2.71
CA VAL A 45 2.41 -10.45 -2.22
C VAL A 45 3.27 -10.16 -0.99
N TYR A 46 3.93 -9.01 -1.02
CA TYR A 46 4.89 -8.56 -0.02
C TYR A 46 4.67 -7.08 0.33
N PRO A 47 4.38 -6.74 1.59
CA PRO A 47 4.21 -5.34 2.00
C PRO A 47 5.41 -4.45 1.68
N TYR A 48 6.63 -4.96 1.87
CA TYR A 48 7.87 -4.23 1.60
C TYR A 48 8.14 -4.01 0.10
N ARG A 49 7.48 -4.77 -0.78
CA ARG A 49 7.51 -4.53 -2.24
C ARG A 49 6.39 -3.61 -2.70
N GLY A 50 5.50 -3.17 -1.82
CA GLY A 50 4.38 -2.28 -2.16
C GLY A 50 3.13 -2.99 -2.70
N THR A 51 3.13 -4.32 -2.81
CA THR A 51 2.01 -5.09 -3.38
C THR A 51 0.87 -5.36 -2.39
N VAL A 52 0.92 -4.76 -1.19
CA VAL A 52 -0.11 -4.89 -0.14
C VAL A 52 -0.48 -3.49 0.36
N ALA A 53 -1.78 -3.18 0.31
CA ALA A 53 -2.35 -1.99 0.91
C ALA A 53 -3.18 -2.32 2.17
N PHE A 54 -3.10 -1.41 3.12
CA PHE A 54 -3.74 -1.43 4.43
C PHE A 54 -4.73 -0.28 4.48
N GLY A 55 -5.97 -0.50 4.96
CA GLY A 55 -6.93 0.59 5.06
C GLY A 55 -8.39 0.19 5.25
N SER A 56 -9.25 1.19 5.13
CA SER A 56 -10.71 1.11 5.25
C SER A 56 -11.39 1.80 4.07
N GLY A 57 -12.13 1.02 3.27
CA GLY A 57 -12.98 1.59 2.22
C GLY A 57 -14.12 2.44 2.76
N LEU A 58 -14.67 2.09 3.93
CA LEU A 58 -15.77 2.82 4.57
C LEU A 58 -15.35 4.25 4.95
N HIS A 59 -14.15 4.38 5.52
CA HIS A 59 -13.58 5.67 5.90
C HIS A 59 -12.72 6.28 4.77
N GLN A 60 -12.58 5.60 3.63
CA GLN A 60 -11.87 6.05 2.42
C GLN A 60 -10.39 6.42 2.66
N TRP A 61 -9.72 5.70 3.56
CA TRP A 61 -8.30 5.86 3.78
C TRP A 61 -7.56 4.54 3.60
N GLY A 62 -6.33 4.61 3.14
CA GLY A 62 -5.46 3.47 2.96
C GLY A 62 -4.04 3.88 2.60
N PHE A 63 -3.11 2.95 2.76
CA PHE A 63 -1.70 3.19 2.55
C PHE A 63 -0.99 1.90 2.15
N THR A 64 0.12 2.05 1.42
CA THR A 64 1.18 1.06 1.30
C THR A 64 2.37 1.49 2.15
N LEU A 65 3.37 0.62 2.34
CA LEU A 65 4.57 1.00 3.09
C LEU A 65 5.35 2.13 2.41
N ASN A 66 5.19 2.33 1.10
CA ASN A 66 5.81 3.43 0.35
C ASN A 66 5.44 4.79 0.93
N LYS A 67 4.18 5.01 1.31
CA LYS A 67 3.71 6.28 1.89
C LYS A 67 4.50 6.63 3.16
N PHE A 68 4.64 5.68 4.07
CA PHE A 68 5.35 5.88 5.33
C PHE A 68 6.87 5.93 5.13
N ALA A 69 7.42 5.12 4.22
CA ALA A 69 8.84 5.17 3.90
C ALA A 69 9.25 6.54 3.35
N ASN A 70 8.47 7.13 2.43
CA ASN A 70 8.65 8.48 1.92
C ASN A 70 8.57 9.51 3.06
N MET A 71 7.51 9.45 3.86
CA MET A 71 7.30 10.39 4.97
C MET A 71 8.47 10.38 5.97
N TYR A 72 8.95 9.20 6.34
CA TYR A 72 10.04 9.07 7.32
C TYR A 72 11.42 9.36 6.73
N ALA A 73 11.68 9.04 5.46
CA ALA A 73 12.90 9.47 4.79
C ALA A 73 13.03 11.00 4.83
N ASN A 74 11.94 11.70 4.52
CA ASN A 74 11.89 13.17 4.55
C ASN A 74 12.04 13.76 5.95
N LYS A 75 11.50 13.09 6.98
CA LYS A 75 11.63 13.52 8.38
C LYS A 75 13.02 13.25 8.96
N MET A 76 13.64 12.12 8.64
CA MET A 76 14.94 11.73 9.22
C MET A 76 16.14 12.43 8.59
N LYS A 77 15.96 13.09 7.42
CA LYS A 77 16.94 13.93 6.70
C LYS A 77 18.37 13.35 6.76
N GLN A 78 18.56 12.19 6.11
CA GLN A 78 19.89 11.58 6.02
C GLN A 78 20.84 12.51 5.28
N ALA A 79 21.96 12.86 5.91
CA ALA A 79 23.01 13.65 5.25
C ALA A 79 23.58 12.84 4.06
N PRO A 80 23.81 13.47 2.90
CA PRO A 80 24.45 12.81 1.77
C PRO A 80 25.85 12.33 2.16
N LYS A 81 26.23 11.14 1.69
CA LYS A 81 27.62 10.67 1.77
C LYS A 81 28.48 11.46 0.77
N GLU A 82 29.80 11.43 0.95
CA GLU A 82 30.73 12.05 0.01
C GLU A 82 30.50 11.51 -1.42
N GLY A 83 30.28 12.42 -2.38
CA GLY A 83 29.95 12.08 -3.77
C GLY A 83 28.48 11.73 -4.05
N GLN A 84 27.60 11.78 -3.06
CA GLN A 84 26.17 11.49 -3.21
C GLN A 84 25.34 12.78 -3.27
N THR A 85 24.33 12.81 -4.14
CA THR A 85 23.34 13.90 -4.16
C THR A 85 22.34 13.76 -3.02
N ALA A 86 21.64 14.85 -2.69
CA ALA A 86 20.56 14.81 -1.69
C ALA A 86 19.43 13.84 -2.07
N GLU A 87 19.10 13.76 -3.35
CA GLU A 87 18.05 12.87 -3.87
C GLU A 87 18.44 11.39 -3.73
N GLU A 88 19.69 11.05 -4.02
CA GLU A 88 20.20 9.68 -3.86
C GLU A 88 20.22 9.25 -2.38
N ALA A 89 20.58 10.17 -1.47
CA ALA A 89 20.57 9.91 -0.04
C ALA A 89 19.14 9.67 0.48
N GLU A 90 18.17 10.45 0.00
CA GLU A 90 16.74 10.25 0.31
C GLU A 90 16.23 8.92 -0.24
N LYS A 91 16.57 8.58 -1.49
CA LYS A 91 16.20 7.31 -2.12
C LYS A 91 16.78 6.11 -1.37
N GLU A 92 18.05 6.19 -0.95
CA GLU A 92 18.68 5.16 -0.11
C GLU A 92 17.93 4.99 1.22
N MET A 93 17.63 6.10 1.89
CA MET A 93 16.90 6.09 3.16
C MET A 93 15.50 5.50 2.99
N ARG A 94 14.78 5.86 1.93
CA ARG A 94 13.47 5.31 1.60
C ARG A 94 13.52 3.80 1.44
N GLN A 95 14.48 3.28 0.67
CA GLN A 95 14.63 1.84 0.48
C GLN A 95 14.96 1.12 1.80
N LYS A 96 15.79 1.76 2.64
CA LYS A 96 16.08 1.27 3.98
C LYS A 96 14.83 1.24 4.87
N MET A 97 14.00 2.28 4.83
CA MET A 97 12.72 2.30 5.55
C MET A 97 11.80 1.18 5.06
N LEU A 98 11.58 1.05 3.75
CA LEU A 98 10.72 0.00 3.17
C LEU A 98 11.11 -1.41 3.63
N LYS A 99 12.41 -1.71 3.59
CA LYS A 99 12.94 -3.01 4.02
C LYS A 99 12.70 -3.29 5.50
N ASN A 100 12.73 -2.26 6.35
CA ASN A 100 12.63 -2.43 7.80
C ASN A 100 11.22 -2.16 8.36
N LEU A 101 10.32 -1.53 7.61
CA LEU A 101 8.95 -1.24 8.07
C LEU A 101 8.05 -2.47 8.19
N TRP A 102 8.53 -3.66 7.79
CA TRP A 102 7.79 -4.91 7.88
C TRP A 102 8.69 -6.07 8.32
N GLY A 103 8.15 -7.02 9.07
CA GLY A 103 8.90 -8.19 9.58
C GLY A 103 9.50 -7.97 10.97
N ASP A 104 10.40 -8.87 11.36
CA ASP A 104 11.17 -8.80 12.62
C ASP A 104 12.28 -7.76 12.53
N HIS A 105 11.86 -6.49 12.55
CA HIS A 105 12.73 -5.33 12.55
C HIS A 105 12.34 -4.43 13.73
N PHE A 106 13.37 -3.91 14.39
CA PHE A 106 13.26 -3.04 15.56
C PHE A 106 14.29 -1.92 15.47
N PHE A 107 13.90 -0.68 15.74
CA PHE A 107 14.76 0.49 15.69
C PHE A 107 15.12 0.95 17.09
N ASN A 108 16.42 1.19 17.29
CA ASN A 108 16.91 1.83 18.50
C ASN A 108 17.07 3.34 18.25
N PRO A 109 16.27 4.21 18.90
CA PRO A 109 16.34 5.66 18.69
C PRO A 109 17.69 6.28 19.08
N ASN A 110 18.37 5.70 20.08
CA ASN A 110 19.64 6.22 20.59
C ASN A 110 20.78 5.94 19.62
N THR A 111 20.81 4.74 19.02
CA THR A 111 21.87 4.34 18.09
C THR A 111 21.51 4.59 16.63
N ARG A 112 20.23 4.88 16.34
CA ARG A 112 19.64 5.01 14.99
C ARG A 112 19.90 3.80 14.09
N LYS A 113 19.97 2.60 14.69
CA LYS A 113 20.22 1.33 14.00
C LYS A 113 19.02 0.40 14.11
N TRP A 114 18.82 -0.39 13.05
CA TRP A 114 17.85 -1.47 13.02
C TRP A 114 18.51 -2.77 13.44
N THR A 115 17.77 -3.58 14.19
CA THR A 115 18.14 -4.93 14.61
C THR A 115 16.98 -5.89 14.31
N LYS A 116 17.32 -7.17 14.13
CA LYS A 116 16.31 -8.24 14.03
C LYS A 116 15.94 -8.83 15.38
N THR A 117 16.78 -8.62 16.39
CA THR A 117 16.55 -9.09 17.75
C THR A 117 15.94 -7.96 18.58
N PRO A 118 14.76 -8.15 19.18
CA PRO A 118 14.16 -7.12 20.01
C PRO A 118 14.99 -6.91 21.27
N ALA A 119 15.25 -5.65 21.62
CA ALA A 119 15.63 -5.29 22.98
C ALA A 119 14.41 -5.40 23.91
N ALA A 120 14.61 -5.46 25.22
CA ALA A 120 13.52 -5.47 26.19
C ALA A 120 12.61 -4.24 26.00
N GLY A 121 11.32 -4.48 25.77
CA GLY A 121 10.33 -3.42 25.51
C GLY A 121 10.39 -2.78 24.12
N ALA A 122 11.27 -3.25 23.23
CA ALA A 122 11.31 -2.79 21.84
C ALA A 122 10.03 -3.21 21.12
N LYS A 123 9.49 -2.28 20.32
CA LYS A 123 8.33 -2.53 19.48
C LYS A 123 8.78 -2.65 18.04
N ARG A 124 8.10 -3.52 17.29
CA ARG A 124 8.36 -3.73 15.88
C ARG A 124 8.18 -2.44 15.10
N GLU A 125 8.95 -2.27 14.03
CA GLU A 125 8.92 -1.05 13.22
C GLU A 125 7.54 -0.72 12.67
N PHE A 126 6.82 -1.72 12.11
CA PHE A 126 5.45 -1.51 11.64
C PHE A 126 4.54 -0.97 12.76
N VAL A 127 4.68 -1.53 13.96
CA VAL A 127 3.89 -1.10 15.12
C VAL A 127 4.27 0.31 15.56
N GLN A 128 5.57 0.59 15.69
CA GLN A 128 6.07 1.86 16.20
C GLN A 128 5.87 3.02 15.22
N PHE A 129 6.16 2.81 13.94
CA PHE A 129 6.16 3.86 12.92
C PHE A 129 4.85 3.96 12.14
N ILE A 130 3.98 2.94 12.16
CA ILE A 130 2.75 2.98 11.37
C ILE A 130 1.52 2.88 12.25
N LEU A 131 1.37 1.78 13.00
CA LEU A 131 0.16 1.58 13.78
C LEU A 131 0.04 2.58 14.92
N GLN A 132 1.08 2.81 15.71
CA GLN A 132 0.99 3.69 16.87
C GLN A 132 0.52 5.12 16.55
N PRO A 133 1.09 5.83 15.54
CA PRO A 133 0.56 7.12 15.14
C PRO A 133 -0.92 7.09 14.77
N ILE A 134 -1.37 6.02 14.07
CA ILE A 134 -2.78 5.83 13.69
C ILE A 134 -3.63 5.63 14.96
N TYR A 135 -3.25 4.70 15.85
CA TYR A 135 -3.95 4.45 17.12
C TYR A 135 -4.04 5.70 17.99
N GLN A 136 -2.94 6.44 18.13
CA GLN A 136 -2.90 7.67 18.92
C GLN A 136 -3.83 8.74 18.34
N LEU A 137 -3.87 8.88 17.02
CA LEU A 137 -4.77 9.82 16.33
C LEU A 137 -6.24 9.42 16.50
N PHE A 138 -6.55 8.13 16.29
CA PHE A 138 -7.91 7.59 16.50
C PHE A 138 -8.37 7.84 17.93
N ASN A 139 -7.57 7.43 18.92
CA ASN A 139 -7.94 7.54 20.33
C ASN A 139 -8.07 9.01 20.76
N SER A 140 -7.15 9.88 20.37
CA SER A 140 -7.22 11.31 20.74
C SER A 140 -8.46 11.99 20.15
N ILE A 141 -8.82 11.72 18.90
CA ILE A 141 -10.04 12.27 18.28
C ILE A 141 -11.29 11.71 18.95
N MET A 142 -11.34 10.40 19.20
CA MET A 142 -12.52 9.77 19.80
C MET A 142 -12.73 10.15 21.27
N ASN A 143 -11.66 10.44 22.01
CA ASN A 143 -11.71 10.90 23.40
C ASN A 143 -11.92 12.42 23.52
N GLY A 144 -11.86 13.17 22.43
CA GLY A 144 -12.00 14.63 22.45
C GLY A 144 -10.74 15.38 22.94
N ASP A 145 -9.56 14.77 22.88
CA ASP A 145 -8.28 15.36 23.31
C ASP A 145 -7.79 16.45 22.33
N LYS A 146 -8.47 17.59 22.28
CA LYS A 146 -8.29 18.64 21.25
C LYS A 146 -6.86 19.12 21.08
N ASP A 147 -6.18 19.41 22.18
CA ASP A 147 -4.78 19.86 22.14
C ASP A 147 -3.84 18.80 21.55
N LYS A 148 -4.13 17.53 21.80
CA LYS A 148 -3.30 16.40 21.35
C LYS A 148 -3.53 16.12 19.87
N TYR A 149 -4.78 15.93 19.45
CA TYR A 149 -5.04 15.62 18.04
C TYR A 149 -4.71 16.80 17.13
N THR A 150 -4.90 18.05 17.57
CA THR A 150 -4.57 19.23 16.74
C THR A 150 -3.07 19.29 16.45
N LYS A 151 -2.22 19.11 17.47
CA LYS A 151 -0.76 19.01 17.30
C LYS A 151 -0.35 17.83 16.42
N MET A 152 -1.03 16.69 16.56
CA MET A 152 -0.78 15.53 15.70
C MET A 152 -1.11 15.83 14.24
N ILE A 153 -2.29 16.38 13.95
CA ILE A 153 -2.75 16.75 12.60
C ILE A 153 -1.74 17.70 11.93
N GLU A 154 -1.27 18.72 12.67
CA GLU A 154 -0.22 19.65 12.20
C GLU A 154 1.10 18.93 11.91
N SER A 155 1.57 18.06 12.82
CA SER A 155 2.83 17.30 12.65
C SER A 155 2.81 16.28 11.50
N LEU A 156 1.60 15.86 11.10
CA LEU A 156 1.35 14.99 9.95
C LEU A 156 1.20 15.80 8.65
N GLY A 157 1.17 17.13 8.72
CA GLY A 157 1.02 18.02 7.57
C GLY A 157 -0.40 18.07 7.01
N VAL A 158 -1.40 17.65 7.77
CA VAL A 158 -2.79 17.62 7.32
C VAL A 158 -3.42 19.00 7.49
N LYS A 159 -3.98 19.54 6.40
CA LYS A 159 -4.64 20.85 6.39
C LYS A 159 -6.16 20.68 6.42
N LEU A 160 -6.79 21.25 7.45
CA LEU A 160 -8.24 21.31 7.60
C LEU A 160 -8.79 22.68 7.17
N ALA A 161 -9.88 22.66 6.41
CA ALA A 161 -10.69 23.84 6.10
C ALA A 161 -11.40 24.37 7.36
N ALA A 162 -12.00 25.56 7.28
CA ALA A 162 -12.61 26.21 8.43
C ALA A 162 -13.76 25.37 9.03
N ASP A 163 -14.66 24.90 8.18
CA ASP A 163 -15.79 24.02 8.52
C ASP A 163 -15.33 22.63 9.02
N GLU A 164 -14.22 22.12 8.49
CA GLU A 164 -13.66 20.84 8.91
C GLU A 164 -13.07 20.87 10.33
N LYS A 165 -12.71 22.05 10.85
CA LYS A 165 -12.19 22.21 12.22
C LYS A 165 -13.28 22.13 13.29
N ASP A 166 -14.53 22.34 12.90
CA ASP A 166 -15.70 22.24 13.77
C ASP A 166 -16.24 20.79 13.84
N LEU A 167 -15.72 19.90 12.99
CA LEU A 167 -16.04 18.48 13.06
C LEU A 167 -15.42 17.85 14.32
N GLU A 168 -16.11 16.86 14.87
CA GLU A 168 -15.66 16.10 16.04
C GLU A 168 -15.79 14.59 15.79
N SER A 169 -15.18 13.78 16.67
CA SER A 169 -15.31 12.31 16.71
C SER A 169 -15.17 11.65 15.32
N LYS A 170 -16.15 10.84 14.89
CA LYS A 170 -16.10 10.06 13.64
C LYS A 170 -16.04 10.94 12.38
N PRO A 171 -16.85 12.01 12.22
CA PRO A 171 -16.70 12.96 11.11
C PRO A 171 -15.29 13.53 10.98
N LEU A 172 -14.70 14.04 12.07
CA LEU A 172 -13.34 14.59 12.06
C LEU A 172 -12.32 13.52 11.69
N LEU A 173 -12.42 12.36 12.33
CA LEU A 173 -11.54 11.22 12.09
C LEU A 173 -11.54 10.82 10.60
N LYS A 174 -12.72 10.70 10.00
CA LYS A 174 -12.86 10.38 8.58
C LYS A 174 -12.20 11.44 7.70
N THR A 175 -12.43 12.72 7.98
CA THR A 175 -11.84 13.84 7.22
C THR A 175 -10.31 13.84 7.31
N VAL A 176 -9.77 13.74 8.53
CA VAL A 176 -8.32 13.73 8.76
C VAL A 176 -7.66 12.53 8.08
N MET A 177 -8.20 11.32 8.25
CA MET A 177 -7.62 10.11 7.66
C MET A 177 -7.65 10.12 6.14
N ARG A 178 -8.73 10.64 5.53
CA ARG A 178 -8.83 10.80 4.06
C ARG A 178 -7.77 11.74 3.50
N LYS A 179 -7.45 12.82 4.22
CA LYS A 179 -6.43 13.77 3.78
C LYS A 179 -5.00 13.28 4.06
N TRP A 180 -4.82 12.53 5.13
CA TRP A 180 -3.51 12.01 5.50
C TRP A 180 -3.09 10.80 4.64
N LEU A 181 -4.00 9.83 4.50
CA LEU A 181 -3.75 8.55 3.83
C LEU A 181 -4.88 8.28 2.81
N PRO A 182 -4.97 9.02 1.70
CA PRO A 182 -6.05 8.83 0.73
C PRO A 182 -6.01 7.42 0.14
N ALA A 183 -7.13 6.67 0.24
CA ALA A 183 -7.17 5.30 -0.28
C ALA A 183 -6.89 5.22 -1.80
N ALA A 184 -7.31 6.26 -2.56
CA ALA A 184 -7.08 6.31 -3.99
C ALA A 184 -5.60 6.33 -4.35
N GLU A 185 -4.76 7.09 -3.63
CA GLU A 185 -3.31 7.13 -3.86
C GLU A 185 -2.69 5.74 -3.67
N ALA A 186 -3.02 5.08 -2.55
CA ALA A 186 -2.49 3.76 -2.24
C ALA A 186 -2.86 2.71 -3.30
N LEU A 187 -4.09 2.75 -3.81
CA LEU A 187 -4.56 1.81 -4.84
C LEU A 187 -3.96 2.13 -6.22
N LEU A 188 -3.91 3.40 -6.61
CA LEU A 188 -3.36 3.81 -7.90
C LEU A 188 -1.87 3.50 -7.99
N ASP A 189 -1.11 3.76 -6.91
CA ASP A 189 0.30 3.36 -6.84
C ASP A 189 0.46 1.86 -7.08
N MET A 190 -0.34 1.03 -6.39
CA MET A 190 -0.28 -0.42 -6.59
C MET A 190 -0.59 -0.84 -8.03
N ILE A 191 -1.63 -0.26 -8.62
CA ILE A 191 -2.04 -0.56 -10.00
C ILE A 191 -0.91 -0.20 -10.98
N VAL A 192 -0.36 1.01 -10.87
CA VAL A 192 0.64 1.53 -11.81
C VAL A 192 1.97 0.78 -11.69
N TYR A 193 2.41 0.46 -10.47
CA TYR A 193 3.73 -0.15 -10.27
C TYR A 193 3.74 -1.68 -10.40
N HIS A 194 2.61 -2.34 -10.19
CA HIS A 194 2.60 -3.81 -10.08
C HIS A 194 1.72 -4.52 -11.11
N LEU A 195 0.75 -3.85 -11.73
CA LEU A 195 -0.01 -4.50 -12.81
C LEU A 195 0.70 -4.30 -14.15
N PRO A 196 0.91 -5.38 -14.94
CA PRO A 196 1.54 -5.26 -16.23
C PRO A 196 0.63 -4.52 -17.22
N SER A 197 1.24 -3.75 -18.12
CA SER A 197 0.52 -3.16 -19.25
C SER A 197 0.10 -4.26 -20.24
N PRO A 198 -0.87 -4.00 -21.13
CA PRO A 198 -1.24 -4.97 -22.19
C PRO A 198 -0.05 -5.41 -23.05
N VAL A 199 0.91 -4.52 -23.33
CA VAL A 199 2.13 -4.84 -24.10
C VAL A 199 2.99 -5.89 -23.41
N VAL A 200 3.06 -5.86 -22.07
CA VAL A 200 3.76 -6.87 -21.28
C VAL A 200 2.90 -8.13 -21.13
N ALA A 201 1.63 -7.95 -20.78
CA ALA A 201 0.72 -9.03 -20.44
C ALA A 201 0.37 -9.94 -21.62
N GLN A 202 0.18 -9.38 -22.83
CA GLN A 202 -0.23 -10.17 -23.98
C GLN A 202 0.85 -11.17 -24.44
N ARG A 203 2.13 -10.87 -24.20
CA ARG A 203 3.26 -11.75 -24.58
C ARG A 203 3.15 -13.15 -24.00
N TYR A 204 2.81 -13.25 -22.71
CA TYR A 204 2.68 -14.53 -22.02
C TYR A 204 1.22 -15.02 -21.95
N ARG A 205 0.24 -14.20 -22.38
CA ARG A 205 -1.18 -14.58 -22.40
C ARG A 205 -1.68 -15.04 -23.75
N VAL A 206 -0.95 -14.80 -24.85
CA VAL A 206 -1.42 -15.12 -26.20
C VAL A 206 -1.86 -16.58 -26.35
N GLU A 207 -1.11 -17.52 -25.77
CA GLU A 207 -1.43 -18.96 -25.82
C GLU A 207 -2.72 -19.32 -25.09
N ASN A 208 -3.11 -18.51 -24.09
CA ASN A 208 -4.36 -18.67 -23.35
C ASN A 208 -5.53 -17.92 -24.00
N LEU A 209 -5.26 -16.96 -24.89
CA LEU A 209 -6.26 -16.07 -25.49
C LEU A 209 -6.64 -16.48 -26.91
N TYR A 210 -5.76 -17.20 -27.61
CA TYR A 210 -5.90 -17.50 -29.04
C TYR A 210 -5.72 -18.99 -29.31
N GLU A 211 -6.68 -19.59 -30.01
CA GLU A 211 -6.72 -21.03 -30.32
C GLU A 211 -6.12 -21.38 -31.69
N GLY A 212 -5.73 -20.37 -32.48
CA GLY A 212 -5.12 -20.57 -33.80
C GLY A 212 -3.63 -20.90 -33.75
N PRO A 213 -2.96 -21.04 -34.92
CA PRO A 213 -1.52 -21.28 -34.98
C PRO A 213 -0.71 -20.13 -34.35
N MET A 214 0.23 -20.44 -33.46
CA MET A 214 1.03 -19.44 -32.73
C MET A 214 2.06 -18.70 -33.62
N ASP A 215 2.27 -19.20 -34.83
CA ASP A 215 3.14 -18.67 -35.88
C ASP A 215 2.40 -17.83 -36.93
N ASP A 216 1.08 -17.64 -36.78
CA ASP A 216 0.31 -16.77 -37.68
C ASP A 216 0.41 -15.27 -37.32
N ASP A 217 -0.08 -14.44 -38.24
CA ASP A 217 -0.06 -12.99 -38.12
C ASP A 217 -0.92 -12.48 -36.93
N CYS A 218 -2.01 -13.19 -36.59
CA CYS A 218 -2.92 -12.83 -35.51
C CYS A 218 -2.28 -13.07 -34.13
N ALA A 219 -1.69 -14.25 -33.92
CA ALA A 219 -0.97 -14.62 -32.72
C ALA A 219 0.22 -13.68 -32.51
N THR A 220 0.96 -13.38 -33.58
CA THR A 220 2.08 -12.42 -33.52
C THR A 220 1.59 -11.02 -33.15
N ALA A 221 0.52 -10.52 -33.78
CA ALA A 221 -0.04 -9.22 -33.45
C ALA A 221 -0.57 -9.12 -32.01
N ILE A 222 -1.22 -10.18 -31.49
CA ILE A 222 -1.62 -10.26 -30.08
C ILE A 222 -0.37 -10.25 -29.19
N ARG A 223 0.61 -11.13 -29.44
CA ARG A 223 1.83 -11.22 -28.62
C ARG A 223 2.55 -9.89 -28.50
N GLU A 224 2.58 -9.10 -29.58
CA GLU A 224 3.26 -7.81 -29.65
C GLU A 224 2.37 -6.62 -29.25
N CYS A 225 1.07 -6.84 -29.02
CA CYS A 225 0.07 -5.79 -28.83
C CYS A 225 0.13 -4.74 -29.96
N ASN A 226 0.22 -5.21 -31.21
CA ASN A 226 0.48 -4.36 -32.38
C ASN A 226 -0.81 -3.68 -32.89
N PRO A 227 -0.91 -2.33 -32.83
CA PRO A 227 -2.11 -1.62 -33.29
C PRO A 227 -2.29 -1.62 -34.81
N ASN A 228 -1.26 -1.99 -35.59
CA ASN A 228 -1.30 -2.06 -37.05
C ASN A 228 -1.46 -3.50 -37.58
N GLY A 229 -1.63 -4.48 -36.68
CA GLY A 229 -1.87 -5.89 -37.05
C GLY A 229 -3.34 -6.19 -37.37
N PRO A 230 -3.69 -7.47 -37.60
CA PRO A 230 -5.08 -7.89 -37.78
C PRO A 230 -5.98 -7.48 -36.60
N LEU A 231 -7.23 -7.11 -36.88
CA LEU A 231 -8.20 -6.75 -35.84
C LEU A 231 -8.62 -8.01 -35.06
N MET A 232 -8.24 -8.04 -33.78
CA MET A 232 -8.62 -9.09 -32.83
C MET A 232 -9.49 -8.50 -31.72
N LEU A 233 -10.70 -9.05 -31.52
CA LEU A 233 -11.65 -8.61 -30.51
C LEU A 233 -12.21 -9.81 -29.74
N TYR A 234 -12.30 -9.68 -28.42
CA TYR A 234 -13.02 -10.63 -27.57
C TYR A 234 -14.25 -9.97 -26.95
N VAL A 235 -15.44 -10.42 -27.34
CA VAL A 235 -16.71 -9.96 -26.77
C VAL A 235 -16.94 -10.70 -25.44
N SER A 236 -16.66 -10.03 -24.32
CA SER A 236 -16.77 -10.64 -23.00
C SER A 236 -18.20 -10.75 -22.47
N LYS A 237 -19.05 -9.77 -22.78
CA LYS A 237 -20.41 -9.67 -22.25
C LYS A 237 -21.29 -8.75 -23.08
N MET A 238 -22.54 -9.14 -23.29
CA MET A 238 -23.59 -8.24 -23.79
C MET A 238 -24.13 -7.41 -22.63
N VAL A 239 -23.99 -6.09 -22.72
CA VAL A 239 -24.47 -5.16 -21.68
C VAL A 239 -25.89 -4.73 -22.03
N PRO A 240 -26.88 -4.94 -21.14
CA PRO A 240 -28.24 -4.51 -21.42
C PRO A 240 -28.33 -2.99 -21.47
N THR A 241 -28.98 -2.47 -22.50
CA THR A 241 -29.33 -1.06 -22.66
C THR A 241 -30.80 -0.84 -22.31
N SER A 242 -31.17 0.42 -22.03
CA SER A 242 -32.57 0.82 -21.80
C SER A 242 -33.45 0.58 -23.02
N ASP A 243 -32.86 0.65 -24.20
CA ASP A 243 -33.52 0.42 -25.47
C ASP A 243 -33.73 -1.08 -25.62
N LYS A 244 -34.94 -1.52 -25.25
CA LYS A 244 -35.48 -2.80 -25.66
C LYS A 244 -35.79 -2.65 -27.14
N GLY A 245 -34.88 -3.13 -28.01
CA GLY A 245 -35.21 -3.34 -29.43
C GLY A 245 -36.53 -4.08 -29.58
#